data_AF-A0A0A8EFK4-F1
#
_entry.id   AF-A0A0A8EFK4-F1
#
_cell.length_a   1.000
_cell.length_b   1.000
_cell.length_c   1.000
_cell.angle_alpha   90.00
_cell.angle_beta   90.00
_cell.angle_gamma   90.00
#
_symmetry.space_group_name_H-M   'P 1'
#
loop_
_entity.id
_entity.type
_entity.pdbx_description
1 polymer ?
#
loop_
_entity_poly.entity_id
_entity_poly.type
_entity_poly.pdbx_seq_one_letter_code
_entity_poly.pdbx_strand_id
1 'polypeptide(L)'
;MHTGLKVGIFATALAATFGSAYGAGKAVGPVVPDAPAARHADHAAHGGRAPAAAAPGGLQIAEGGYSLDLKTPAVTAGTPAELRFAVVDDRTGRPVTAYRPEHGKEFHFIVASRGLTVFRHLHPRRAADDTWSTPVDLPAAGGYRVFADFAPGGAKGGLTLGADLAAAGTYRPARAPRPAATAEVDGYRVTLDGALRPGEPGALRLRVTKVRSPPVGRPRAGPGVCAGPRS
;
A
#
# COMPACT_ATOMS: atom_id res chain seq x y z
N MET A 1 22.51 -2.10 52.89
CA MET A 1 22.24 -2.10 51.43
C MET A 1 22.66 -0.75 50.86
N HIS A 2 23.69 -0.70 50.00
CA HIS A 2 24.35 0.54 49.56
C HIS A 2 23.77 1.14 48.26
N THR A 3 22.44 1.16 48.13
CA THR A 3 21.77 1.57 46.88
C THR A 3 22.06 3.02 46.52
N GLY A 4 22.07 3.94 47.49
CA GLY A 4 22.41 5.36 47.26
C GLY A 4 23.85 5.56 46.78
N LEU A 5 24.81 4.80 47.33
CA LEU A 5 26.21 4.85 46.92
C LEU A 5 26.40 4.35 45.48
N LYS A 6 25.69 3.28 45.09
CA LYS A 6 25.75 2.73 43.73
C LYS A 6 25.17 3.69 42.68
N VAL A 7 24.05 4.34 42.99
CA VAL A 7 23.44 5.36 42.11
C VAL A 7 24.35 6.58 41.97
N GLY A 8 24.95 7.04 43.08
CA GLY A 8 25.91 8.13 43.06
C GLY A 8 27.11 7.85 42.16
N ILE A 9 27.74 6.68 42.32
CA ILE A 9 28.89 6.26 41.49
C ILE A 9 28.50 6.18 40.01
N PHE A 10 27.32 5.63 39.69
CA PHE A 10 26.86 5.51 38.31
C PHE A 10 26.65 6.89 37.65
N ALA A 11 25.99 7.82 38.34
CA ALA A 11 25.75 9.16 37.82
C ALA A 11 27.06 9.92 37.58
N THR A 12 28.03 9.81 38.50
CA THR A 12 29.35 10.43 38.35
C THR A 12 30.13 9.82 37.19
N ALA A 13 30.11 8.49 37.02
CA ALA A 13 30.76 7.82 35.91
C ALA A 13 30.16 8.23 34.55
N LEU A 14 28.83 8.38 34.49
CA LEU A 14 28.13 8.82 33.29
C LEU A 14 28.52 10.26 32.91
N ALA A 15 28.49 11.17 33.89
CA ALA A 15 28.85 12.58 33.68
C ALA A 15 30.32 12.74 33.25
N ALA A 16 31.24 12.00 33.86
CA ALA A 16 32.64 11.99 33.48
C ALA A 16 32.83 11.52 32.03
N THR A 17 32.16 10.43 31.64
CA THR A 17 32.26 9.87 30.28
C THR A 17 31.76 10.85 29.22
N PHE A 18 30.56 11.44 29.41
CA PHE A 18 30.02 12.42 28.47
C PHE A 18 30.82 13.72 28.45
N GLY A 19 31.31 14.19 29.61
CA GLY A 19 32.17 15.36 29.71
C GLY A 19 33.50 15.18 28.96
N SER A 20 34.14 14.03 29.12
CA SER A 20 35.38 13.69 28.41
C SER A 20 35.17 13.57 26.91
N ALA A 21 34.08 12.92 26.46
CA ALA A 21 33.76 12.81 25.04
C ALA A 21 33.50 14.19 24.39
N TYR A 22 32.75 15.07 25.08
CA TYR A 22 32.49 16.43 24.61
C TYR A 22 33.78 17.27 24.56
N GLY A 23 34.64 17.16 25.57
CA GLY A 23 35.94 17.84 25.60
C GLY A 23 36.89 17.37 24.51
N ALA A 24 36.99 16.06 24.30
CA ALA A 24 37.80 15.48 23.23
C ALA A 24 37.30 15.92 21.84
N GLY A 25 35.99 15.90 21.61
CA GLY A 25 35.38 16.35 20.36
C GLY A 25 35.60 17.83 20.03
N LYS A 26 35.98 18.67 21.01
CA LYS A 26 36.39 20.06 20.80
C LYS A 26 37.88 20.21 20.45
N ALA A 27 38.72 19.25 20.81
CA ALA A 27 40.17 19.30 20.59
C ALA A 27 40.60 18.66 19.26
N VAL A 28 39.87 17.64 18.79
CA VAL A 28 40.06 17.07 17.44
C VAL A 28 39.09 17.74 16.48
N GLY A 29 39.61 18.64 15.64
CA GLY A 29 38.87 19.19 14.51
C GLY A 29 38.41 18.10 13.53
N PRO A 30 37.43 18.38 12.66
CA PRO A 30 36.90 17.40 11.72
C PRO A 30 37.99 16.84 10.81
N VAL A 31 38.07 15.51 10.69
CA VAL A 31 39.01 14.79 9.79
C VAL A 31 38.48 14.75 8.34
N VAL A 32 37.66 15.74 7.97
CA VAL A 32 37.10 15.87 6.62
C VAL A 32 37.58 17.21 6.07
N PRO A 33 38.16 17.26 4.85
CA PRO A 33 38.62 18.52 4.27
C PRO A 33 37.47 19.53 4.21
N ASP A 34 37.77 20.80 4.50
CA ASP A 34 36.83 21.92 4.43
C ASP A 34 36.22 22.04 3.03
N ALA A 35 35.07 21.40 2.82
CA ALA A 35 34.11 21.88 1.84
C ALA A 35 33.58 23.22 2.35
N PRO A 36 33.48 24.28 1.52
CA PRO A 36 33.09 25.60 1.98
C PRO A 36 31.76 25.50 2.71
N ALA A 37 31.78 25.88 3.99
CA ALA A 37 30.60 25.99 4.81
C ALA A 37 29.58 26.87 4.06
N ALA A 38 28.43 26.28 3.74
CA ALA A 38 27.28 27.06 3.31
C ALA A 38 27.03 28.10 4.40
N ARG A 39 27.21 29.38 4.06
CA ARG A 39 26.94 30.51 4.95
C ARG A 39 25.51 30.35 5.44
N HIS A 40 25.33 30.20 6.75
CA HIS A 40 24.02 30.37 7.37
C HIS A 40 23.64 31.84 7.17
N ALA A 41 22.85 32.09 6.14
CA ALA A 41 22.17 33.36 5.96
C ALA A 41 21.24 33.54 7.16
N ASP A 42 21.34 34.68 7.81
CA ASP A 42 20.38 35.15 8.79
C ASP A 42 18.96 34.97 8.25
N HIS A 43 18.13 34.24 9.01
CA HIS A 43 16.72 34.09 8.69
C HIS A 43 15.99 35.41 8.97
N ALA A 44 16.14 36.37 8.06
CA ALA A 44 15.15 37.42 7.88
C ALA A 44 13.81 36.72 7.58
N ALA A 45 12.80 37.03 8.38
CA ALA A 45 11.46 36.51 8.25
C ALA A 45 10.85 36.92 6.90
N HIS A 46 11.02 36.08 5.89
CA HIS A 46 10.22 36.13 4.68
C HIS A 46 8.97 35.30 4.90
N GLY A 47 7.90 36.00 5.30
CA GLY A 47 6.53 35.50 5.26
C GLY A 47 6.21 35.06 3.84
N GLY A 48 6.03 33.75 3.68
CA GLY A 48 5.81 33.14 2.38
C GLY A 48 6.18 31.67 2.41
N ARG A 49 5.64 30.90 3.37
CA ARG A 49 5.65 29.45 3.24
C ARG A 49 4.78 29.13 2.04
N ALA A 50 5.40 28.91 0.88
CA ALA A 50 4.76 28.17 -0.19
C ALA A 50 4.16 26.91 0.47
N PRO A 51 2.86 26.63 0.29
CA PRO A 51 2.27 25.45 0.87
C PRO A 51 3.13 24.27 0.44
N ALA A 52 3.63 23.50 1.42
CA ALA A 52 4.24 22.21 1.10
C ALA A 52 3.22 21.47 0.24
N ALA A 53 3.62 21.01 -0.95
CA ALA A 53 2.74 20.23 -1.79
C ALA A 53 2.15 19.09 -0.94
N ALA A 54 0.82 18.97 -0.92
CA ALA A 54 0.17 17.91 -0.18
C ALA A 54 0.78 16.57 -0.62
N ALA A 55 1.20 15.75 0.32
CA ALA A 55 1.72 14.43 0.01
C ALA A 55 0.65 13.66 -0.78
N PRO A 56 1.02 12.85 -1.78
CA PRO A 56 0.06 11.98 -2.44
C PRO A 56 -0.67 11.12 -1.40
N GLY A 57 -2.00 11.06 -1.52
CA GLY A 57 -2.83 10.24 -0.63
C GLY A 57 -2.40 8.78 -0.64
N GLY A 58 -2.65 8.08 0.48
CA GLY A 58 -2.37 6.66 0.61
C GLY A 58 -0.92 6.31 0.95
N LEU A 59 -0.05 7.30 1.17
CA LEU A 59 1.33 7.10 1.66
C LEU A 59 1.43 7.10 3.19
N GLN A 60 0.38 7.54 3.88
CA GLN A 60 0.35 7.63 5.34
C GLN A 60 -0.77 6.76 5.90
N ILE A 61 -0.56 6.21 7.09
CA ILE A 61 -1.59 5.45 7.81
C ILE A 61 -2.65 6.35 8.45
N ALA A 62 -2.32 7.63 8.65
CA ALA A 62 -3.19 8.63 9.22
C ALA A 62 -3.07 9.96 8.46
N GLU A 63 -4.20 10.62 8.23
CA GLU A 63 -4.30 11.92 7.58
C GLU A 63 -5.63 12.58 7.95
N GLY A 64 -5.63 13.92 8.10
CA GLY A 64 -6.87 14.66 8.33
C GLY A 64 -7.59 14.36 9.65
N GLY A 65 -6.88 13.82 10.65
CA GLY A 65 -7.45 13.39 11.93
C GLY A 65 -8.13 12.02 11.89
N TYR A 66 -7.85 11.22 10.85
CA TYR A 66 -8.32 9.86 10.72
C TYR A 66 -7.13 8.91 10.55
N SER A 67 -7.23 7.72 11.15
CA SER A 67 -6.23 6.65 11.01
C SER A 67 -6.86 5.34 10.53
N LEU A 68 -6.10 4.58 9.75
CA LEU A 68 -6.46 3.24 9.30
C LEU A 68 -5.99 2.20 10.31
N ASP A 69 -6.94 1.52 10.92
CA ASP A 69 -6.70 0.40 11.83
C ASP A 69 -6.88 -0.92 11.07
N LEU A 70 -5.77 -1.45 10.52
CA LEU A 70 -5.76 -2.72 9.80
C LEU A 70 -5.74 -3.89 10.78
N LYS A 71 -6.92 -4.45 11.06
CA LYS A 71 -7.11 -5.60 11.98
C LYS A 71 -6.48 -6.89 11.46
N THR A 72 -6.38 -7.03 10.14
CA THR A 72 -5.72 -8.16 9.48
C THR A 72 -4.43 -7.69 8.79
N PRO A 73 -3.31 -7.51 9.53
CA PRO A 73 -2.06 -7.00 8.96
C PRO A 73 -1.25 -8.06 8.20
N ALA A 74 -1.66 -9.34 8.28
CA ALA A 74 -1.03 -10.44 7.58
C ALA A 74 -2.03 -11.50 7.13
N VAL A 75 -1.73 -12.14 6.00
CA VAL A 75 -2.44 -13.30 5.42
C VAL A 75 -1.42 -14.33 4.92
N THR A 76 -1.87 -15.53 4.55
CA THR A 76 -1.02 -16.53 3.87
C THR A 76 -1.27 -16.47 2.37
N ALA A 77 -0.21 -16.37 1.57
CA ALA A 77 -0.33 -16.34 0.11
C ALA A 77 -0.96 -17.63 -0.44
N GLY A 78 -1.80 -17.49 -1.47
CA GLY A 78 -2.52 -18.59 -2.11
C GLY A 78 -3.63 -19.22 -1.25
N THR A 79 -3.93 -18.64 -0.09
CA THR A 79 -5.06 -19.05 0.76
C THR A 79 -6.11 -17.96 0.75
N PRO A 80 -7.39 -18.26 0.44
CA PRO A 80 -8.48 -17.30 0.60
C PRO A 80 -8.49 -16.74 2.03
N ALA A 81 -8.59 -15.42 2.15
CA ALA A 81 -8.60 -14.73 3.44
C ALA A 81 -9.68 -13.66 3.49
N GLU A 82 -10.01 -13.19 4.68
CA GLU A 82 -10.87 -12.04 4.90
C GLU A 82 -10.03 -10.91 5.51
N LEU A 83 -9.98 -9.76 4.84
CA LEU A 83 -9.34 -8.57 5.39
C LEU A 83 -10.35 -7.82 6.25
N ARG A 84 -9.96 -7.50 7.48
CA ARG A 84 -10.74 -6.69 8.41
C ARG A 84 -9.99 -5.42 8.76
N PHE A 85 -10.70 -4.30 8.84
CA PHE A 85 -10.13 -3.01 9.21
C PHE A 85 -11.21 -2.04 9.72
N ALA A 86 -10.79 -0.92 10.30
CA ALA A 86 -11.65 0.21 10.63
C ALA A 86 -10.94 1.53 10.31
N VAL A 87 -11.71 2.61 10.20
CA VAL A 87 -11.18 3.98 10.22
C VAL A 87 -11.50 4.56 11.59
N VAL A 88 -10.52 5.13 12.26
CA VAL A 88 -10.67 5.74 13.59
C VAL A 88 -10.63 7.26 13.45
N ASP A 89 -11.54 7.97 14.13
CA ASP A 89 -11.41 9.43 14.33
C ASP A 89 -10.46 9.67 15.49
N ASP A 90 -9.26 10.18 15.19
CA ASP A 90 -8.16 10.32 16.15
C ASP A 90 -8.50 11.28 17.30
N ARG A 91 -9.48 12.18 17.12
CA ARG A 91 -9.91 13.10 18.18
C ARG A 91 -10.74 12.40 19.24
N THR A 92 -11.50 11.38 18.84
CA THR A 92 -12.42 10.66 19.72
C THR A 92 -11.93 9.26 20.10
N GLY A 93 -10.98 8.71 19.33
CA GLY A 93 -10.52 7.33 19.43
C GLY A 93 -11.56 6.29 19.01
N ARG A 94 -12.68 6.70 18.40
CA ARG A 94 -13.79 5.82 18.02
C ARG A 94 -13.79 5.53 16.52
N PRO A 95 -14.34 4.38 16.09
CA PRO A 95 -14.59 4.11 14.68
C PRO A 95 -15.45 5.20 14.04
N VAL A 96 -15.11 5.56 12.81
CA VAL A 96 -15.94 6.43 11.97
C VAL A 96 -17.18 5.64 11.56
N THR A 97 -18.35 6.24 11.76
CA THR A 97 -19.64 5.59 11.51
C THR A 97 -20.47 6.24 10.40
N ALA A 98 -20.06 7.42 9.94
CA ALA A 98 -20.76 8.18 8.91
C ALA A 98 -19.83 8.39 7.71
N TYR A 99 -20.23 7.85 6.56
CA TYR A 99 -19.51 7.94 5.30
C TYR A 99 -20.41 8.54 4.22
N ARG A 100 -19.82 9.25 3.27
CA ARG A 100 -20.51 9.67 2.05
C ARG A 100 -20.13 8.72 0.91
N PRO A 101 -21.08 8.31 0.05
CA PRO A 101 -20.74 7.55 -1.14
C PRO A 101 -19.92 8.38 -2.13
N GLU A 102 -18.82 7.81 -2.61
CA GLU A 102 -18.03 8.31 -3.74
C GLU A 102 -17.91 7.19 -4.79
N HIS A 103 -18.01 7.53 -6.07
CA HIS A 103 -18.07 6.56 -7.19
C HIS A 103 -19.09 5.40 -6.99
N GLY A 104 -20.17 5.65 -6.24
CA GLY A 104 -21.25 4.69 -5.99
C GLY A 104 -21.03 3.73 -4.82
N LYS A 105 -19.93 3.87 -4.05
CA LYS A 105 -19.64 3.10 -2.84
C LYS A 105 -19.20 4.01 -1.69
N GLU A 106 -19.41 3.59 -0.45
CA GLU A 106 -18.88 4.31 0.71
C GLU A 106 -17.37 4.10 0.89
N PHE A 107 -16.83 3.01 0.30
CA PHE A 107 -15.46 2.58 0.52
C PHE A 107 -14.92 1.83 -0.69
N HIS A 108 -13.75 2.25 -1.19
CA HIS A 108 -12.92 1.45 -2.07
C HIS A 108 -11.69 0.99 -1.31
N PHE A 109 -11.31 -0.28 -1.49
CA PHE A 109 -10.15 -0.84 -0.85
C PHE A 109 -9.25 -1.50 -1.88
N ILE A 110 -8.06 -0.95 -2.06
CA ILE A 110 -7.11 -1.41 -3.06
C ILE A 110 -5.98 -2.14 -2.35
N VAL A 111 -5.57 -3.28 -2.90
CA VAL A 111 -4.41 -4.03 -2.42
C VAL A 111 -3.44 -4.19 -3.58
N ALA A 112 -2.20 -3.71 -3.42
CA ALA A 112 -1.17 -3.78 -4.44
C ALA A 112 0.14 -4.34 -3.87
N SER A 113 0.71 -5.35 -4.53
CA SER A 113 2.04 -5.86 -4.17
C SER A 113 3.11 -4.79 -4.39
N ARG A 114 4.17 -4.79 -3.58
CA ARG A 114 5.32 -3.87 -3.75
C ARG A 114 6.01 -3.97 -5.12
N GLY A 115 5.98 -5.16 -5.73
CA GLY A 115 6.50 -5.41 -7.08
C GLY A 115 5.53 -5.06 -8.21
N LEU A 116 4.33 -4.56 -7.91
CA LEU A 116 3.26 -4.23 -8.86
C LEU A 116 2.84 -5.39 -9.77
N THR A 117 2.95 -6.63 -9.29
CA THR A 117 2.56 -7.84 -10.00
C THR A 117 1.17 -8.35 -9.59
N VAL A 118 0.69 -7.96 -8.42
CA VAL A 118 -0.65 -8.28 -7.91
C VAL A 118 -1.38 -6.98 -7.57
N PHE A 119 -2.62 -6.87 -8.04
CA PHE A 119 -3.55 -5.78 -7.77
C PHE A 119 -4.95 -6.35 -7.49
N ARG A 120 -5.65 -5.77 -6.52
CA ARG A 120 -7.06 -6.04 -6.21
C ARG A 120 -7.75 -4.70 -5.96
N HIS A 121 -8.89 -4.48 -6.62
CA HIS A 121 -9.83 -3.42 -6.28
C HIS A 121 -11.05 -4.09 -5.65
N LEU A 122 -11.27 -3.82 -4.37
CA LEU A 122 -12.27 -4.47 -3.55
C LEU A 122 -13.30 -3.44 -3.07
N HIS A 123 -14.52 -3.91 -2.84
CA HIS A 123 -15.60 -3.14 -2.24
C HIS A 123 -15.98 -3.79 -0.91
N PRO A 124 -15.41 -3.33 0.21
CA PRO A 124 -15.69 -3.88 1.52
C PRO A 124 -17.15 -3.66 1.94
N ARG A 125 -17.62 -4.51 2.84
CA ARG A 125 -18.91 -4.38 3.49
C ARG A 125 -18.68 -3.99 4.95
N ARG A 126 -19.50 -3.06 5.45
CA ARG A 126 -19.49 -2.67 6.85
C ARG A 126 -20.33 -3.65 7.67
N ALA A 127 -19.76 -4.12 8.78
CA ALA A 127 -20.43 -4.92 9.78
C ALA A 127 -21.12 -4.02 10.81
N ALA A 128 -21.96 -4.61 11.68
CA ALA A 128 -22.71 -3.88 12.70
C ALA A 128 -21.82 -3.28 13.82
N ASP A 129 -20.58 -3.76 13.94
CA ASP A 129 -19.57 -3.26 14.88
C ASP A 129 -18.67 -2.16 14.28
N ASP A 130 -19.08 -1.59 13.14
CA ASP A 130 -18.37 -0.55 12.40
C ASP A 130 -17.04 -0.97 11.77
N THR A 131 -16.72 -2.27 11.81
CA THR A 131 -15.60 -2.82 11.05
C THR A 131 -15.99 -3.03 9.59
N TRP A 132 -15.00 -2.90 8.72
CA TRP A 132 -15.11 -3.22 7.30
C TRP A 132 -14.47 -4.56 7.04
N SER A 133 -15.08 -5.35 6.16
CA SER A 133 -14.59 -6.66 5.75
C SER A 133 -14.67 -6.88 4.25
N THR A 134 -13.71 -7.61 3.70
CA THR A 134 -13.73 -8.03 2.29
C THR A 134 -12.94 -9.33 2.09
N PRO A 135 -13.43 -10.28 1.28
CA PRO A 135 -12.65 -11.44 0.88
C PRO A 135 -11.51 -11.00 -0.03
N VAL A 136 -10.34 -11.62 0.13
CA VAL A 136 -9.18 -11.39 -0.71
C VAL A 136 -8.50 -12.71 -1.07
N ASP A 137 -8.00 -12.76 -2.29
CA ASP A 137 -7.06 -13.78 -2.73
C ASP A 137 -5.76 -13.09 -3.20
N LEU A 138 -4.66 -13.39 -2.49
CA LEU A 138 -3.32 -12.90 -2.78
C LEU A 138 -2.42 -14.08 -3.17
N PRO A 139 -2.20 -14.33 -4.47
CA PRO A 139 -1.52 -15.55 -4.92
C PRO A 139 -0.01 -15.55 -4.68
N ALA A 140 0.59 -14.37 -4.44
CA ALA A 140 2.03 -14.23 -4.25
C ALA A 140 2.38 -13.82 -2.81
N ALA A 141 3.39 -14.45 -2.24
CA ALA A 141 3.97 -14.00 -0.97
C ALA A 141 4.70 -12.65 -1.15
N GLY A 142 4.92 -11.94 -0.04
CA GLY A 142 5.68 -10.68 -0.02
C GLY A 142 4.92 -9.53 0.63
N GLY A 143 5.49 -8.33 0.49
CA GLY A 143 4.89 -7.10 1.01
C GLY A 143 3.85 -6.50 0.06
N TYR A 144 2.74 -6.07 0.63
CA TYR A 144 1.64 -5.37 -0.04
C TYR A 144 1.42 -4.03 0.63
N ARG A 145 0.90 -3.08 -0.14
CA ARG A 145 0.28 -1.87 0.40
C ARG A 145 -1.22 -1.94 0.18
N VAL A 146 -1.97 -1.62 1.22
CA VAL A 146 -3.40 -1.39 1.13
C VAL A 146 -3.68 0.09 1.04
N PHE A 147 -4.72 0.47 0.31
CA PHE A 147 -5.22 1.83 0.21
C PHE A 147 -6.70 1.81 0.53
N ALA A 148 -7.06 2.57 1.56
CA ALA A 148 -8.42 2.80 2.01
C ALA A 148 -8.87 4.17 1.48
N ASP A 149 -9.77 4.16 0.49
CA ASP A 149 -10.29 5.36 -0.16
C ASP A 149 -11.77 5.58 0.24
N PHE A 150 -12.04 6.68 0.93
CA PHE A 150 -13.31 6.95 1.58
C PHE A 150 -13.55 8.44 1.84
N ALA A 151 -14.81 8.82 2.03
CA ALA A 151 -15.18 10.17 2.42
C ALA A 151 -15.93 10.17 3.76
N PRO A 152 -15.28 10.54 4.88
CA PRO A 152 -15.96 10.62 6.16
C PRO A 152 -16.92 11.82 6.18
N GLY A 153 -18.09 11.64 6.80
CA GLY A 153 -19.17 12.63 6.77
C GLY A 153 -18.78 14.02 7.29
N GLY A 154 -17.85 14.08 8.26
CA GLY A 154 -17.34 15.32 8.85
C GLY A 154 -16.18 15.99 8.11
N ALA A 155 -15.62 15.39 7.06
CA ALA A 155 -14.48 15.97 6.32
C ALA A 155 -14.91 16.75 5.07
N LYS A 156 -14.04 17.69 4.66
CA LYS A 156 -14.26 18.54 3.48
C LYS A 156 -14.15 17.80 2.13
N GLY A 157 -13.55 16.61 2.11
CA GLY A 157 -13.35 15.81 0.89
C GLY A 157 -13.02 14.36 1.22
N GLY A 158 -12.82 13.55 0.18
CA GLY A 158 -12.31 12.18 0.29
C GLY A 158 -10.87 12.13 0.81
N LEU A 159 -10.52 11.01 1.40
CA LEU A 159 -9.19 10.70 1.93
C LEU A 159 -8.76 9.33 1.42
N THR A 160 -7.47 9.18 1.18
CA THR A 160 -6.85 7.88 0.94
C THR A 160 -5.83 7.63 2.04
N LEU A 161 -6.07 6.63 2.89
CA LEU A 161 -5.11 6.16 3.89
C LEU A 161 -4.44 4.89 3.40
N GLY A 162 -3.23 4.59 3.86
CA GLY A 162 -2.53 3.39 3.47
C GLY A 162 -1.75 2.73 4.58
N ALA A 163 -1.81 1.41 4.60
CA ALA A 163 -1.09 0.56 5.54
C ALA A 163 -0.36 -0.57 4.80
N ASP A 164 0.55 -1.23 5.50
CA ASP A 164 1.26 -2.37 4.97
C ASP A 164 0.54 -3.67 5.34
N LEU A 165 0.50 -4.60 4.40
CA LEU A 165 -0.06 -5.94 4.55
C LEU A 165 1.02 -6.95 4.18
N ALA A 166 1.23 -7.96 5.02
CA ALA A 166 2.14 -9.06 4.73
C ALA A 166 1.39 -10.26 4.16
N ALA A 167 1.87 -10.84 3.06
CA ALA A 167 1.44 -12.17 2.63
C ALA A 167 2.58 -13.17 2.89
N ALA A 168 2.38 -14.04 3.88
CA ALA A 168 3.33 -15.07 4.26
C ALA A 168 3.48 -16.14 3.16
N GLY A 169 4.68 -16.67 3.03
CA GLY A 169 5.02 -17.73 2.07
C GLY A 169 6.39 -17.50 1.42
N THR A 170 6.75 -18.34 0.46
CA THR A 170 8.02 -18.22 -0.27
C THR A 170 7.96 -17.05 -1.25
N TYR A 171 8.62 -15.94 -0.92
CA TYR A 171 8.70 -14.79 -1.81
C TYR A 171 9.63 -15.06 -3.00
N ARG A 172 9.11 -14.87 -4.22
CA ARG A 172 9.89 -14.88 -5.46
C ARG A 172 9.69 -13.54 -6.16
N PRO A 173 10.69 -12.64 -6.16
CA PRO A 173 10.61 -11.38 -6.87
C PRO A 173 10.30 -11.59 -8.36
N ALA A 174 9.31 -10.87 -8.87
CA ALA A 174 8.96 -10.84 -10.28
C ALA A 174 8.92 -9.39 -10.76
N ARG A 175 9.26 -9.17 -12.03
CA ARG A 175 9.13 -7.84 -12.64
C ARG A 175 7.67 -7.57 -12.96
N ALA A 176 7.25 -6.33 -12.75
CA ALA A 176 5.97 -5.86 -13.25
C ALA A 176 5.88 -6.08 -14.77
N PRO A 177 4.72 -6.51 -15.28
CA PRO A 177 4.51 -6.63 -16.72
C PRO A 177 4.65 -5.24 -17.38
N ARG A 178 5.07 -5.23 -18.64
CA ARG A 178 5.06 -3.97 -19.42
C ARG A 178 3.61 -3.48 -19.55
N PRO A 179 3.36 -2.16 -19.53
CA PRO A 179 2.04 -1.62 -19.80
C PRO A 179 1.48 -2.16 -21.12
N ALA A 180 0.25 -2.62 -21.09
CA ALA A 180 -0.46 -3.12 -22.25
C ALA A 180 -1.81 -2.41 -22.37
N ALA A 181 -2.12 -1.94 -23.58
CA ALA A 181 -3.41 -1.34 -23.90
C ALA A 181 -4.47 -2.38 -24.27
N THR A 182 -4.15 -3.67 -24.21
CA THR A 182 -5.08 -4.75 -24.55
C THR A 182 -4.91 -5.92 -23.60
N ALA A 183 -6.03 -6.49 -23.15
CA ALA A 183 -6.09 -7.69 -22.35
C ALA A 183 -7.14 -8.64 -22.91
N GLU A 184 -6.92 -9.94 -22.80
CA GLU A 184 -7.91 -10.96 -23.11
C GLU A 184 -8.26 -11.77 -21.87
N VAL A 185 -9.55 -11.91 -21.59
CA VAL A 185 -10.07 -12.63 -20.42
C VAL A 185 -11.44 -13.21 -20.76
N ASP A 186 -11.67 -14.48 -20.40
CA ASP A 186 -12.95 -15.18 -20.58
C ASP A 186 -13.56 -15.06 -22.00
N GLY A 187 -12.72 -15.07 -23.03
CA GLY A 187 -13.14 -14.95 -24.43
C GLY A 187 -13.52 -13.52 -24.86
N TYR A 188 -13.17 -12.52 -24.07
CA TYR A 188 -13.30 -11.10 -24.41
C TYR A 188 -11.93 -10.46 -24.58
N ARG A 189 -11.81 -9.58 -25.57
CA ARG A 189 -10.71 -8.65 -25.72
C ARG A 189 -11.16 -7.28 -25.25
N VAL A 190 -10.41 -6.71 -24.32
CA VAL A 190 -10.59 -5.34 -23.84
C VAL A 190 -9.42 -4.52 -24.36
N THR A 191 -9.70 -3.47 -25.09
CA THR A 191 -8.71 -2.50 -25.58
C THR A 191 -8.95 -1.14 -24.94
N LEU A 192 -7.89 -0.52 -24.45
CA LEU A 192 -7.89 0.80 -23.84
C LEU A 192 -7.25 1.81 -24.81
N ASP A 193 -8.07 2.70 -25.35
CA ASP A 193 -7.65 3.78 -26.24
C ASP A 193 -7.43 5.07 -25.42
N GLY A 194 -6.39 5.83 -25.76
CA GLY A 194 -6.02 7.10 -25.12
C GLY A 194 -4.60 7.09 -24.55
N ALA A 195 -4.11 8.26 -24.14
CA ALA A 195 -2.79 8.41 -23.53
C ALA A 195 -2.93 8.95 -22.10
N LEU A 196 -2.24 8.33 -21.15
CA LEU A 196 -2.16 8.81 -19.78
C LEU A 196 -0.91 9.70 -19.63
N ARG A 197 -1.11 10.90 -19.10
CA ARG A 197 -0.02 11.82 -18.72
C ARG A 197 -0.16 12.14 -17.23
N PRO A 198 0.91 11.96 -16.43
CA PRO A 198 0.86 12.31 -15.01
C PRO A 198 0.45 13.77 -14.81
N GLY A 199 -0.51 14.01 -13.92
CA GLY A 199 -0.99 15.35 -13.57
C GLY A 199 -1.97 15.99 -14.55
N GLU A 200 -2.21 15.38 -15.71
CA GLU A 200 -3.15 15.90 -16.72
C GLU A 200 -4.39 15.00 -16.81
N PRO A 201 -5.61 15.55 -16.70
CA PRO A 201 -6.82 14.81 -17.02
C PRO A 201 -6.80 14.35 -18.47
N GLY A 202 -7.01 13.04 -18.69
CA GLY A 202 -7.05 12.45 -20.03
C GLY A 202 -8.28 11.56 -20.18
N ALA A 203 -8.93 11.64 -21.34
CA ALA A 203 -10.02 10.74 -21.67
C ALA A 203 -9.47 9.38 -22.11
N LEU A 204 -9.96 8.32 -21.47
CA LEU A 204 -9.73 6.94 -21.87
C LEU A 204 -11.01 6.33 -22.42
N ARG A 205 -10.90 5.51 -23.46
CA ARG A 205 -12.02 4.74 -24.00
C ARG A 205 -11.72 3.25 -23.89
N LEU A 206 -12.63 2.53 -23.25
CA LEU A 206 -12.60 1.07 -23.23
C LEU A 206 -13.46 0.53 -24.36
N ARG A 207 -12.88 -0.37 -25.16
CA ARG A 207 -13.59 -1.15 -26.17
C ARG A 207 -13.55 -2.62 -25.77
N VAL A 208 -14.72 -3.23 -25.66
CA VAL A 208 -14.86 -4.65 -25.33
C VAL A 208 -15.40 -5.38 -26.56
N THR A 209 -14.69 -6.41 -27.03
CA THR A 209 -15.12 -7.26 -28.14
C THR A 209 -15.08 -8.72 -27.73
N LYS A 210 -16.04 -9.51 -28.22
CA LYS A 210 -16.03 -10.96 -28.02
C LYS A 210 -15.08 -11.59 -29.04
N VAL A 211 -14.09 -12.35 -28.56
CA VAL A 211 -13.20 -13.12 -29.41
C VAL A 211 -13.91 -14.43 -29.74
N ARG A 212 -14.18 -14.69 -31.02
CA ARG A 212 -14.69 -16.03 -31.42
C ARG A 212 -13.58 -17.04 -31.16
N SER A 213 -13.82 -18.00 -30.26
CA SER A 213 -13.02 -19.22 -30.23
C SER A 213 -13.10 -19.87 -31.62
N PRO A 214 -12.01 -20.41 -32.18
CA PRO A 214 -12.13 -21.29 -33.34
C PRO A 214 -13.08 -22.43 -32.97
N PRO A 215 -13.95 -22.90 -33.88
CA PRO A 215 -14.80 -24.05 -33.59
C PRO A 215 -13.89 -25.21 -33.18
N VAL A 216 -14.11 -25.74 -31.97
CA VAL A 216 -13.51 -27.01 -31.55
C VAL A 216 -13.90 -28.02 -32.63
N GLY A 217 -12.93 -28.40 -33.46
CA GLY A 217 -13.14 -29.42 -34.48
C GLY A 217 -13.64 -30.67 -33.77
N ARG A 218 -14.81 -31.17 -34.18
CA ARG A 218 -15.29 -32.48 -33.75
C ARG A 218 -14.13 -33.49 -33.91
N PRO A 219 -13.88 -34.38 -32.94
CA PRO A 219 -12.94 -35.47 -33.18
C PRO A 219 -13.43 -36.24 -34.41
N ARG A 220 -12.62 -36.25 -35.47
CA ARG A 220 -12.78 -37.21 -36.57
C ARG A 220 -12.59 -38.58 -35.93
N ALA A 221 -13.68 -39.33 -35.78
CA ALA A 221 -13.60 -40.76 -35.58
C ALA A 221 -12.89 -41.35 -36.82
N GLY A 222 -11.61 -41.70 -36.67
CA GLY A 222 -10.93 -42.60 -37.60
C GLY A 222 -11.50 -44.01 -37.45
N PRO A 223 -11.55 -44.83 -38.52
CA PRO A 223 -12.15 -46.15 -38.47
C PRO A 223 -11.31 -47.08 -37.58
N GLY A 224 -11.84 -47.42 -36.41
CA GLY A 224 -11.33 -48.49 -35.57
C GLY A 224 -11.68 -49.83 -36.22
N VAL A 225 -10.66 -50.57 -36.65
CA VAL A 225 -10.76 -51.95 -37.12
C VAL A 225 -11.08 -52.83 -35.91
N CYS A 226 -12.28 -53.42 -35.90
CA CYS A 226 -12.64 -54.50 -34.99
C CYS A 226 -12.00 -55.80 -35.51
N ALA A 227 -10.98 -56.31 -34.82
CA ALA A 227 -10.59 -57.72 -34.91
C ALA A 227 -11.08 -58.43 -33.64
N GLY A 228 -12.13 -59.24 -33.79
CA GLY A 228 -12.60 -60.16 -32.75
C GLY A 228 -11.74 -61.43 -32.69
N PRO A 229 -11.76 -62.17 -31.57
CA PRO A 229 -11.01 -63.41 -31.42
C PRO A 229 -11.73 -64.57 -32.14
N ARG A 230 -10.98 -65.45 -32.79
CA ARG A 230 -11.44 -66.80 -33.14
C ARG A 230 -10.77 -67.78 -32.18
N SER A 231 -11.63 -68.51 -31.46
CA SER A 231 -11.49 -69.86 -30.87
C SER A 231 -10.11 -70.34 -30.47
#